data_AF-A0A961WXX4-F1
#
_entry.id   AF-A0A961WXX4-F1
#
_cell.length_a   1.000
_cell.length_b   1.000
_cell.length_c   1.000
_cell.angle_alpha   90.00
_cell.angle_beta   90.00
_cell.angle_gamma   90.00
#
_symmetry.space_group_name_H-M   'P 1'
#
loop_
_entity.id
_entity.type
_entity.pdbx_description
1 polymer ?
#
loop_
_entity_poly.entity_id
_entity_poly.type
_entity_poly.pdbx_seq_one_letter_code
_entity_poly.pdbx_strand_id
1 'polypeptide(L)'
;MDVGTISVILLAGMLLLLAIGMPLGFASGFLAVVVMVLKFGPELLFSNFGTGPLNILAQRIYGITTDYVLISVPLFILMATLLERSGIARDMYSSLNMWLSRTRGGIAVVTAIMAIVMAAMSGIIGGEVVLLGLIALPQMLRL
;
A
#
# COMPACT_ATOMS: atom_id res chain seq x y z
N MET A 1 -22.09 24.94 6.32
CA MET A 1 -20.75 25.22 6.88
C MET A 1 -19.87 25.80 5.80
N ASP A 2 -19.01 26.76 6.15
CA ASP A 2 -18.07 27.36 5.20
C ASP A 2 -16.96 26.38 4.81
N VAL A 3 -16.38 26.55 3.61
CA VAL A 3 -15.37 25.62 3.06
C VAL A 3 -14.12 25.60 3.94
N GLY A 4 -13.74 26.74 4.53
CA GLY A 4 -12.61 26.83 5.44
C GLY A 4 -12.75 25.93 6.68
N THR A 5 -13.93 25.91 7.30
CA THR A 5 -14.18 25.08 8.49
C THR A 5 -14.14 23.59 8.16
N ILE A 6 -14.65 23.20 7.00
CA ILE A 6 -14.63 21.80 6.55
C ILE A 6 -13.19 21.33 6.33
N SER A 7 -12.36 22.14 5.68
CA SER A 7 -10.95 21.82 5.44
C SER A 7 -10.17 21.63 6.74
N VAL A 8 -10.41 22.48 7.74
CA VAL A 8 -9.78 22.34 9.07
C VAL A 8 -10.25 21.07 9.78
N ILE A 9 -11.54 20.75 9.75
CA ILE A 9 -12.08 19.52 10.33
C ILE A 9 -11.48 18.28 9.64
N LEU A 10 -11.36 18.29 8.32
CA LEU A 10 -10.78 17.19 7.54
C LEU A 10 -9.31 16.97 7.91
N LEU A 11 -8.53 18.05 7.94
CA LEU A 11 -7.09 17.97 8.20
C LEU A 11 -6.82 17.56 9.66
N ALA A 12 -7.44 18.23 10.62
CA ALA A 12 -7.28 17.92 12.04
C ALA A 12 -7.82 16.52 12.37
N GLY A 13 -8.98 16.15 11.83
CA GLY A 13 -9.57 14.84 12.02
C GLY A 13 -8.72 13.73 11.41
N MET A 14 -8.12 13.94 10.24
CA MET A 14 -7.26 12.94 9.61
C MET A 14 -5.98 12.72 10.42
N LEU A 15 -5.36 13.80 10.93
CA LEU A 15 -4.20 13.70 11.80
C LEU A 15 -4.52 12.95 13.10
N LEU A 16 -5.66 13.24 13.73
CA LEU A 16 -6.08 12.55 14.95
C LEU A 16 -6.36 11.06 14.72
N LEU A 17 -7.06 10.70 13.64
CA LEU A 17 -7.37 9.30 13.32
C LEU A 17 -6.10 8.50 12.99
N LEU A 18 -5.14 9.11 12.29
CA LEU A 18 -3.85 8.51 12.03
C LEU A 18 -3.01 8.39 13.32
N ALA A 19 -3.09 9.36 14.23
CA ALA A 19 -2.40 9.29 15.53
C ALA A 19 -2.92 8.16 16.43
N ILE A 20 -4.20 7.80 16.31
CA ILE A 20 -4.81 6.64 16.98
C ILE A 20 -4.43 5.31 16.30
N GLY A 21 -3.70 5.36 15.17
CA GLY A 21 -3.24 4.18 14.44
C GLY A 21 -4.26 3.60 13.46
N MET A 22 -5.31 4.36 13.11
CA MET A 22 -6.31 3.88 12.17
C MET A 22 -5.72 3.78 10.75
N PRO A 23 -5.96 2.68 10.01
CA PRO A 23 -5.49 2.59 8.63
C PRO A 23 -6.09 3.71 7.77
N LEU A 24 -5.25 4.32 6.93
CA LEU A 24 -5.59 5.53 6.16
C LEU A 24 -6.84 5.38 5.29
N GLY A 25 -7.09 4.19 4.76
CA GLY A 25 -8.31 3.88 4.00
C GLY A 25 -9.59 4.04 4.84
N PHE A 26 -9.60 3.50 6.05
CA PHE A 26 -10.74 3.66 6.96
C PHE A 26 -10.85 5.09 7.48
N ALA A 27 -9.73 5.76 7.75
CA ALA A 27 -9.72 7.16 8.20
C ALA A 27 -10.33 8.12 7.19
N SER A 28 -9.92 8.00 5.93
CA SER A 28 -10.48 8.81 4.85
C SER A 28 -11.96 8.52 4.59
N GLY A 29 -12.37 7.24 4.62
CA GLY A 29 -13.78 6.84 4.47
C GLY A 29 -14.67 7.40 5.57
N PHE A 30 -14.25 7.29 6.84
CA PHE A 30 -15.00 7.84 7.98
C PHE A 30 -15.15 9.36 7.88
N LEU A 31 -14.05 10.07 7.61
CA LEU A 31 -14.06 11.53 7.44
C LEU A 31 -14.94 11.98 6.27
N ALA A 32 -14.96 11.23 5.18
CA ALA A 32 -15.82 11.52 4.04
C ALA A 32 -17.30 11.50 4.45
N VAL A 33 -17.73 10.49 5.24
CA VAL A 33 -19.10 10.40 5.75
C VAL A 33 -19.41 11.53 6.75
N VAL A 34 -18.50 11.82 7.67
CA VAL A 34 -18.68 12.91 8.67
C VAL A 34 -18.84 14.27 7.99
N VAL A 35 -17.94 14.62 7.07
CA VAL A 35 -18.02 15.90 6.34
C VAL A 35 -19.29 16.00 5.50
N MET A 36 -19.71 14.89 4.92
CA MET A 36 -20.92 14.82 4.13
C MET A 36 -22.18 15.09 4.97
N VAL A 37 -22.28 14.49 6.16
CA VAL A 37 -23.38 14.75 7.11
C VAL A 37 -23.35 16.20 7.58
N LEU A 38 -22.17 16.75 7.90
CA LEU A 38 -21.99 18.12 8.38
C LEU A 38 -22.32 19.18 7.30
N LYS A 39 -22.07 18.89 6.01
CA LYS A 39 -22.27 19.84 4.91
C LYS A 39 -23.69 19.83 4.36
N PHE A 40 -24.30 18.65 4.20
CA PHE A 40 -25.60 18.49 3.54
C PHE A 40 -26.77 18.24 4.53
N GLY A 41 -26.48 17.95 5.80
CA GLY A 41 -27.48 17.63 6.81
C GLY A 41 -28.03 16.19 6.67
N PRO A 42 -28.52 15.57 7.76
CA PRO A 42 -29.03 14.19 7.74
C PRO A 42 -30.28 14.02 6.85
N GLU A 43 -31.10 15.05 6.70
CA GLU A 43 -32.39 14.99 6.01
C GLU A 43 -32.24 14.80 4.49
N LEU A 44 -31.31 15.53 3.86
CA LEU A 44 -31.03 15.43 2.42
C LEU A 44 -30.24 14.16 2.05
N LEU A 45 -29.68 13.46 3.04
CA LEU A 45 -28.95 12.20 2.81
C LEU A 45 -29.88 11.02 2.59
N PHE A 46 -31.01 10.96 3.31
CA PHE A 46 -31.94 9.82 3.24
C PHE A 46 -33.25 10.12 2.52
N SER A 47 -33.57 11.39 2.24
CA SER A 47 -34.85 11.78 1.64
C SER A 47 -35.04 11.34 0.19
N ASN A 48 -33.98 11.26 -0.63
CA ASN A 48 -34.08 10.90 -2.05
C ASN A 48 -32.98 9.91 -2.44
N PHE A 49 -33.33 8.63 -2.53
CA PHE A 49 -32.44 7.58 -3.04
C PHE A 49 -32.13 7.86 -4.52
N GLY A 50 -30.87 8.09 -4.86
CA GLY A 50 -30.41 8.26 -6.25
C GLY A 50 -30.07 9.70 -6.68
N THR A 51 -30.60 10.73 -6.03
CA THR A 51 -30.36 12.15 -6.42
C THR A 51 -29.68 12.98 -5.34
N GLY A 52 -29.41 12.39 -4.17
CA GLY A 52 -28.78 13.06 -3.04
C GLY A 52 -27.25 13.07 -3.08
N PRO A 53 -26.62 13.68 -2.06
CA PRO A 53 -25.17 13.74 -1.92
C PRO A 53 -24.51 12.35 -1.94
N LEU A 54 -25.23 11.30 -1.52
CA LEU A 54 -24.79 9.90 -1.55
C LEU A 54 -24.41 9.43 -2.95
N ASN A 55 -25.07 9.97 -3.99
CA ASN A 55 -24.74 9.65 -5.37
C ASN A 55 -23.32 10.10 -5.73
N ILE A 56 -22.87 11.27 -5.26
CA ILE A 56 -21.51 11.78 -5.50
C ILE A 56 -20.47 10.81 -4.91
N LEU A 57 -20.74 10.28 -3.72
CA LEU A 57 -19.85 9.34 -3.04
C LEU A 57 -19.84 7.99 -3.77
N ALA A 58 -21.01 7.50 -4.21
CA ALA A 58 -21.13 6.30 -5.03
C ALA A 58 -20.40 6.43 -6.38
N GLN A 59 -20.55 7.57 -7.08
CA GLN A 59 -19.82 7.87 -8.32
C GLN A 59 -18.31 7.88 -8.10
N ARG A 60 -17.85 8.45 -6.97
CA ARG A 60 -16.41 8.46 -6.65
C ARG A 60 -15.88 7.06 -6.38
N ILE A 61 -16.60 6.24 -5.61
CA ILE A 61 -16.24 4.85 -5.35
C ILE A 61 -16.22 4.06 -6.66
N TYR A 62 -17.25 4.23 -7.50
CA TYR A 62 -17.32 3.58 -8.79
C TYR A 62 -16.12 3.94 -9.67
N GLY A 63 -15.81 5.24 -9.78
CA GLY A 63 -14.66 5.72 -10.57
C GLY A 63 -13.32 5.13 -10.10
N ILE A 64 -13.11 5.01 -8.79
CA ILE A 64 -11.90 4.37 -8.24
C ILE A 64 -11.90 2.86 -8.55
N THR A 65 -13.05 2.20 -8.44
CA THR A 65 -13.17 0.75 -8.68
C THR A 65 -12.94 0.39 -10.15
N THR A 66 -13.33 1.28 -11.06
CA THR A 66 -13.13 1.12 -12.51
C THR A 66 -11.82 1.74 -13.01
N ASP A 67 -10.96 2.20 -12.10
CA ASP A 67 -9.70 2.82 -12.48
C ASP A 67 -8.78 1.80 -13.17
N TYR A 68 -8.28 2.15 -14.34
CA TYR A 68 -7.36 1.31 -15.12
C TYR A 68 -6.07 0.99 -14.35
N VAL A 69 -5.65 1.85 -13.43
CA VAL A 69 -4.47 1.64 -12.57
C VAL A 69 -4.63 0.38 -11.70
N LEU A 70 -5.86 -0.03 -11.35
CA LEU A 70 -6.09 -1.24 -10.57
C LEU A 70 -5.73 -2.52 -11.34
N ILE A 71 -5.67 -2.49 -12.68
CA ILE A 71 -5.19 -3.60 -13.50
C ILE A 71 -3.68 -3.84 -13.28
N SER A 72 -2.93 -2.80 -12.90
CA SER A 72 -1.51 -2.95 -12.59
C SER A 72 -1.26 -3.82 -11.37
N VAL A 73 -2.17 -3.83 -10.38
CA VAL A 73 -2.04 -4.63 -9.16
C VAL A 73 -1.87 -6.13 -9.47
N PRO A 74 -2.82 -6.83 -10.12
CA PRO A 74 -2.65 -8.26 -10.43
C PRO A 74 -1.47 -8.54 -11.36
N LEU A 75 -1.12 -7.61 -12.26
CA LEU A 75 0.07 -7.75 -13.12
C LEU A 75 1.38 -7.70 -12.31
N PHE A 76 1.47 -6.83 -11.28
CA PHE A 76 2.60 -6.82 -10.35
C PHE A 76 2.67 -8.11 -9.53
N ILE A 77 1.54 -8.61 -9.05
CA ILE A 77 1.49 -9.91 -8.35
C ILE A 77 1.97 -11.03 -9.28
N LEU A 78 1.49 -11.06 -10.53
CA LEU A 78 1.91 -12.04 -11.52
C LEU A 78 3.43 -11.97 -11.74
N MET A 79 3.99 -10.78 -11.98
CA MET A 79 5.42 -10.58 -12.14
C MET A 79 6.20 -11.08 -10.92
N ALA A 80 5.78 -10.72 -9.70
CA ALA A 80 6.40 -11.17 -8.46
C ALA A 80 6.46 -12.70 -8.39
N THR A 81 5.33 -13.36 -8.65
CA THR A 81 5.26 -14.83 -8.63
C THR A 81 6.09 -15.48 -9.73
N LEU A 82 6.19 -14.88 -10.92
CA LEU A 82 7.05 -15.36 -11.99
C LEU A 82 8.54 -15.26 -11.61
N LEU A 83 8.97 -14.15 -11.00
CA LEU A 83 10.35 -13.98 -10.52
C LEU A 83 10.71 -14.98 -9.40
N GLU A 84 9.77 -15.22 -8.49
CA GLU A 84 9.93 -16.20 -7.41
C GLU A 84 9.99 -17.64 -7.95
N ARG A 85 9.08 -18.01 -8.85
CA ARG A 85 8.99 -19.37 -9.41
C ARG A 85 10.10 -19.71 -10.41
N SER A 86 10.61 -18.71 -11.13
CA SER A 86 11.69 -18.89 -12.12
C SER A 86 13.07 -19.10 -11.48
N GLY A 87 13.23 -18.83 -10.18
CA GLY A 87 14.52 -18.93 -9.49
C GLY A 87 15.43 -17.72 -9.67
N ILE A 88 15.01 -16.70 -10.45
CA ILE A 88 15.79 -15.48 -10.70
C ILE A 88 16.21 -14.81 -9.39
N ALA A 89 15.32 -14.77 -8.38
CA ALA A 89 15.63 -14.18 -7.08
C ALA A 89 16.84 -14.85 -6.39
N ARG A 90 16.98 -16.18 -6.51
CA ARG A 90 18.13 -16.93 -5.96
C ARG A 90 19.40 -16.67 -6.73
N ASP A 91 19.32 -16.66 -8.05
CA ASP A 91 20.47 -16.41 -8.92
C ASP A 91 21.01 -14.99 -8.72
N MET A 92 20.10 -14.02 -8.59
CA MET A 92 20.44 -12.62 -8.31
C MET A 92 21.10 -12.48 -6.92
N TYR A 93 20.54 -13.12 -5.90
CA TYR A 93 21.13 -13.13 -4.56
C TYR A 93 22.55 -13.72 -4.56
N SER A 94 22.74 -14.86 -5.23
CA SER A 94 24.05 -15.51 -5.31
C SER A 94 25.09 -14.66 -6.06
N SER A 95 24.67 -13.98 -7.13
CA SER A 95 25.51 -13.09 -7.93
C SER A 95 25.96 -11.88 -7.12
N LEU A 96 25.02 -11.23 -6.42
CA LEU A 96 25.33 -10.10 -5.53
C LEU A 96 26.20 -10.54 -4.36
N ASN A 97 25.95 -11.71 -3.78
CA ASN A 97 26.79 -12.26 -2.71
C ASN A 97 28.21 -12.54 -3.20
N MET A 98 28.39 -13.05 -4.42
CA MET A 98 29.72 -13.26 -4.99
C MET A 98 30.46 -11.92 -5.17
N TRP A 99 29.78 -10.88 -5.67
CA TRP A 99 30.36 -9.54 -5.82
C TRP A 99 30.71 -8.87 -4.49
N LEU A 100 29.87 -9.02 -3.47
CA LEU A 100 30.06 -8.38 -2.16
C LEU A 100 30.69 -9.32 -1.10
N SER A 101 31.13 -10.52 -1.48
CA SER A 101 31.70 -11.53 -0.57
C SER A 101 32.93 -11.04 0.20
N ARG A 102 33.69 -10.09 -0.37
CA ARG A 102 34.91 -9.54 0.24
C ARG A 102 34.67 -8.37 1.19
N THR A 103 33.46 -7.82 1.26
CA THR A 103 33.17 -6.69 2.16
C THR A 103 32.73 -7.18 3.53
N ARG A 104 33.22 -6.54 4.59
CA ARG A 104 32.75 -6.78 5.96
C ARG A 104 31.27 -6.41 6.06
N GLY A 105 30.43 -7.39 6.37
CA GLY A 105 28.97 -7.23 6.35
C GLY A 105 28.32 -7.43 4.96
N GLY A 106 29.03 -8.02 3.99
CA GLY A 106 28.54 -8.22 2.62
C GLY A 106 27.15 -8.84 2.53
N ILE A 107 26.84 -9.84 3.36
CA ILE A 107 25.51 -10.49 3.39
C ILE A 107 24.39 -9.51 3.76
N ALA A 108 24.63 -8.59 4.70
CA ALA A 108 23.63 -7.57 5.09
C ALA A 108 23.36 -6.59 3.95
N VAL A 109 24.42 -6.15 3.26
CA VAL A 109 24.31 -5.25 2.11
C VAL A 109 23.59 -5.92 0.94
N VAL A 110 23.93 -7.18 0.65
CA VAL A 110 23.26 -7.98 -0.40
C VAL A 110 21.78 -8.15 -0.10
N THR A 111 21.44 -8.45 1.15
CA THR A 111 20.04 -8.63 1.57
C THR A 111 19.25 -7.32 1.45
N ALA A 112 19.85 -6.18 1.81
CA ALA A 112 19.23 -4.86 1.65
C ALA A 112 19.01 -4.48 0.17
N ILE A 113 20.02 -4.70 -0.68
CA ILE A 113 19.91 -4.44 -2.13
C ILE A 113 18.83 -5.33 -2.75
N MET A 114 18.84 -6.62 -2.42
CA MET A 114 17.82 -7.56 -2.89
C MET A 114 16.41 -7.15 -2.46
N ALA A 115 16.24 -6.72 -1.21
CA ALA A 115 14.97 -6.21 -0.71
C ALA A 115 14.49 -4.97 -1.47
N ILE A 116 15.39 -4.03 -1.80
CA ILE A 116 15.02 -2.84 -2.58
C ILE A 116 14.56 -3.24 -3.99
N VAL A 117 15.31 -4.11 -4.66
CA VAL A 117 15.01 -4.51 -6.04
C VAL A 117 13.73 -5.32 -6.11
N MET A 118 13.56 -6.30 -5.23
CA MET A 118 12.37 -7.14 -5.19
C MET A 118 11.13 -6.32 -4.81
N ALA A 119 11.23 -5.42 -3.82
CA ALA A 119 10.12 -4.55 -3.41
C ALA A 119 9.68 -3.59 -4.51
N ALA A 120 10.63 -3.07 -5.30
CA ALA A 120 10.33 -2.21 -6.43
C ALA A 120 9.54 -2.92 -7.54
N MET A 121 9.67 -4.25 -7.67
CA MET A 121 9.00 -5.05 -8.70
C MET A 121 7.72 -5.71 -8.22
N SER A 122 7.65 -6.11 -6.94
CA SER A 122 6.55 -6.94 -6.41
C SER A 122 5.36 -6.13 -5.92
N GLY A 123 5.60 -4.92 -5.39
CA GLY A 123 4.58 -4.09 -4.73
C GLY A 123 3.94 -4.73 -3.48
N ILE A 124 4.40 -5.91 -3.03
CA ILE A 124 3.83 -6.65 -1.88
C ILE A 124 4.91 -6.90 -0.83
N ILE A 125 4.68 -6.39 0.38
CA ILE A 125 5.67 -6.46 1.48
C ILE A 125 5.73 -7.85 2.13
N GLY A 126 4.59 -8.55 2.28
CA GLY A 126 4.50 -9.74 3.14
C GLY A 126 5.24 -10.98 2.62
N GLY A 127 4.94 -11.42 1.40
CA GLY A 127 5.53 -12.64 0.84
C GLY A 127 7.02 -12.52 0.57
N GLU A 128 7.47 -11.35 0.13
CA GLU A 128 8.85 -11.09 -0.24
C GLU A 128 9.81 -11.15 0.95
N VAL A 129 9.42 -10.57 2.09
CA VAL A 129 10.25 -10.61 3.31
C VAL A 129 10.47 -12.05 3.78
N VAL A 130 9.44 -12.91 3.66
CA VAL A 130 9.56 -14.34 3.99
C VAL A 130 10.53 -15.02 3.03
N LEU A 131 10.41 -14.79 1.72
CA LEU A 131 11.29 -15.38 0.72
C LEU A 131 12.75 -14.95 0.91
N LEU A 132 13.00 -13.65 1.07
CA LEU A 132 14.34 -13.13 1.32
C LEU A 132 14.90 -13.66 2.65
N GLY A 133 14.07 -13.77 3.67
CA GLY A 133 14.43 -14.42 4.94
C GLY A 133 14.87 -15.87 4.74
N LEU A 134 14.10 -16.66 3.98
CA LEU A 134 14.43 -18.06 3.68
C LEU A 134 15.70 -18.22 2.83
N ILE A 135 16.05 -17.24 2.01
CA ILE A 135 17.28 -17.24 1.20
C ILE A 135 18.48 -16.76 2.03
N ALA A 136 18.33 -15.67 2.79
CA ALA A 136 19.42 -15.02 3.52
C ALA A 136 19.78 -15.72 4.84
N LEU A 137 18.79 -16.20 5.60
CA LEU A 137 19.00 -16.85 6.90
C LEU A 137 19.99 -18.04 6.87
N PRO A 138 19.88 -19.02 5.95
CA PRO A 138 20.85 -20.11 5.90
C PRO A 138 22.27 -19.66 5.52
N GLN A 139 22.42 -18.52 4.83
CA GLN A 139 23.75 -17.95 4.53
C GLN A 139 24.33 -17.24 5.76
N MET A 140 23.50 -16.53 6.53
CA MET A 140 23.93 -15.86 7.76
C MET A 140 24.37 -16.86 8.84
N LEU A 141 23.72 -18.03 8.93
CA LEU A 141 24.06 -19.09 9.89
C LEU A 141 25.31 -19.91 9.50
N ARG A 142 25.86 -19.70 8.29
CA ARG A 142 27.09 -20.37 7.82
C ARG A 142 28.36 -19.57 8.11
N LEU A 143 28.23 -18.34 8.61
CA LEU A 143 29.32 -17.51 9.14
C LEU A 143 29.59 -17.87 10.60
#